data_AF-A0A157LLG6-F1
#
_entry.id   AF-A0A157LLG6-F1
#
_cell.length_a   1.000
_cell.length_b   1.000
_cell.length_c   1.000
_cell.angle_alpha   90.00
_cell.angle_beta   90.00
_cell.angle_gamma   90.00
#
_symmetry.space_group_name_H-M   'P 1'
#
loop_
_entity.id
_entity.type
_entity.pdbx_description
1 polymer ?
#
loop_
_entity_poly.entity_id
_entity_poly.type
_entity_poly.pdbx_seq_one_letter_code
_entity_poly.pdbx_strand_id
1 'polypeptide(L)'
;MSLRRSVIGVASSLVGLLRTRLELFGLEAAEEKSRLVKLLAMAFGALLFLTLAVLVVTIAIAVAVWPTEQRYMALGCLAGVYALIGVGLLMTVRRLLVHDPSPFAATLDALQQDVAMLERVRVDDDDYDAPGHDRAQER
;
A
#
# COMPACT_ATOMS: atom_id res chain seq x y z
N MET A 1 31.50 -28.47 17.31
CA MET A 1 30.57 -28.09 18.40
C MET A 1 30.56 -26.58 18.73
N SER A 2 31.66 -25.83 18.58
CA SER A 2 31.71 -24.37 18.88
C SER A 2 31.23 -23.46 17.74
N LEU A 3 31.55 -23.79 16.48
CA LEU A 3 31.16 -22.98 15.30
C LEU A 3 29.64 -22.85 15.12
N ARG A 4 28.91 -23.95 15.28
CA ARG A 4 27.45 -24.01 15.12
C ARG A 4 26.72 -23.11 16.14
N ARG A 5 27.21 -23.10 17.39
CA ARG A 5 26.69 -22.29 18.49
C ARG A 5 26.94 -20.79 18.27
N SER A 6 28.11 -20.42 17.72
CA SER A 6 28.40 -19.04 17.31
C SER A 6 27.53 -18.59 16.14
N VAL A 7 27.28 -19.43 15.13
CA VAL A 7 26.41 -19.10 14.00
C VAL A 7 24.96 -18.90 14.44
N ILE A 8 24.44 -19.78 15.30
CA ILE A 8 23.08 -19.67 15.87
C ILE A 8 22.93 -18.41 16.73
N GLY A 9 23.96 -18.05 17.52
CA GLY A 9 23.96 -16.82 18.31
C GLY A 9 24.00 -15.53 17.47
N VAL A 10 24.74 -15.55 16.35
CA VAL A 10 24.78 -14.42 15.41
C VAL A 10 23.45 -14.29 14.67
N ALA A 11 22.84 -15.41 14.26
CA ALA A 11 21.54 -15.44 13.60
C ALA A 11 20.42 -14.92 14.52
N SER A 12 20.39 -15.34 15.79
CA SER A 12 19.38 -14.84 16.76
C SER A 12 19.54 -13.33 17.04
N SER A 13 20.78 -12.85 17.12
CA SER A 13 21.07 -11.42 17.28
C SER A 13 20.67 -10.62 16.03
N LEU A 14 20.92 -11.16 14.83
CA LEU A 14 20.49 -10.55 13.57
C LEU A 14 18.98 -10.47 13.45
N VAL A 15 18.26 -11.53 13.81
CA VAL A 15 16.79 -11.58 13.81
C VAL A 15 16.22 -10.57 14.81
N GLY A 16 16.83 -10.45 16.00
CA GLY A 16 16.46 -9.43 16.98
C GLY A 16 16.63 -8.01 16.44
N LEU A 17 17.76 -7.73 15.80
CA LEU A 17 18.03 -6.43 15.18
C LEU A 17 17.11 -6.12 13.99
N LEU A 18 16.83 -7.12 13.15
CA LEU A 18 15.88 -7.01 12.04
C LEU A 18 14.48 -6.69 12.57
N ARG A 19 14.04 -7.37 13.63
CA ARG A 19 12.73 -7.15 14.25
C ARG A 19 12.55 -5.70 14.68
N THR A 20 13.53 -5.13 15.40
CA THR A 20 13.47 -3.73 15.86
C THR A 20 13.53 -2.73 14.70
N ARG A 21 14.36 -3.03 13.67
CA ARG A 21 14.44 -2.19 12.47
C ARG A 21 13.14 -2.24 11.67
N LEU A 22 12.53 -3.41 11.52
CA LEU A 22 11.23 -3.58 10.84
C LEU A 22 10.08 -2.94 11.62
N GLU A 23 10.14 -2.95 12.95
CA GLU A 23 9.16 -2.27 13.80
C GLU A 23 9.23 -0.75 13.62
N LEU A 24 10.45 -0.18 13.55
CA LEU A 24 10.69 1.22 13.19
C LEU A 24 10.32 1.53 11.73
N PHE A 25 10.72 0.68 10.78
CA PHE A 25 10.46 0.86 9.34
C PHE A 25 8.96 0.78 9.04
N GLY A 26 8.23 -0.12 9.71
CA GLY A 26 6.79 -0.22 9.63
C GLY A 26 6.08 1.01 10.19
N LEU A 27 6.64 1.62 11.25
CA LEU A 27 6.11 2.82 11.88
C LEU A 27 6.38 4.07 11.01
N GLU A 28 7.59 4.22 10.49
CA GLU A 28 7.96 5.27 9.52
C GLU A 28 7.18 5.11 8.20
N ALA A 29 7.03 3.89 7.68
CA ALA A 29 6.22 3.65 6.48
C ALA A 29 4.73 3.96 6.70
N ALA A 30 4.19 3.73 7.90
CA ALA A 30 2.84 4.12 8.25
C ALA A 30 2.68 5.65 8.32
N GLU A 31 3.71 6.37 8.79
CA GLU A 31 3.74 7.82 8.87
C GLU A 31 3.89 8.48 7.48
N GLU A 32 4.77 7.95 6.64
CA GLU A 32 4.96 8.36 5.23
C GLU A 32 3.69 8.09 4.41
N LYS A 33 3.01 6.95 4.66
CA LYS A 33 1.69 6.63 4.08
C LYS A 33 0.66 7.70 4.43
N SER A 34 0.59 8.12 5.70
CA SER A 34 -0.34 9.17 6.13
C SER A 34 -0.10 10.48 5.38
N ARG A 35 1.17 10.85 5.19
CA ARG A 35 1.56 12.02 4.39
C ARG A 35 1.14 11.88 2.93
N LEU A 36 1.38 10.74 2.29
CA LEU A 36 0.97 10.46 0.91
C LEU A 36 -0.54 10.51 0.74
N VAL A 37 -1.30 9.89 1.66
CA VAL A 37 -2.78 9.92 1.65
C VAL A 37 -3.28 11.36 1.82
N LYS A 38 -2.67 12.14 2.71
CA LYS A 38 -3.02 13.55 2.92
C LYS A 38 -2.72 14.40 1.68
N LEU A 39 -1.57 14.19 1.04
CA LEU A 39 -1.21 14.86 -0.22
C LEU A 39 -2.17 14.47 -1.35
N LEU A 40 -2.52 13.19 -1.46
CA LEU A 40 -3.47 12.70 -2.46
C LEU A 40 -4.86 13.32 -2.22
N ALA A 41 -5.30 13.41 -0.98
CA ALA A 41 -6.55 14.07 -0.62
C ALA A 41 -6.54 15.58 -0.95
N MET A 42 -5.43 16.27 -0.64
CA MET A 42 -5.26 17.69 -1.03
C MET A 42 -5.23 17.87 -2.55
N ALA A 43 -4.51 17.02 -3.28
CA ALA A 43 -4.42 17.06 -4.74
C ALA A 43 -5.79 16.77 -5.38
N PHE A 44 -6.52 15.79 -4.85
CA PHE A 44 -7.89 15.49 -5.27
C PHE A 44 -8.83 16.68 -5.02
N GLY A 45 -8.78 17.28 -3.82
CA GLY A 45 -9.54 18.49 -3.50
C GLY A 45 -9.19 19.65 -4.44
N ALA A 46 -7.91 19.89 -4.70
CA ALA A 46 -7.45 20.94 -5.63
C ALA A 46 -7.97 20.69 -7.05
N LEU A 47 -7.88 19.45 -7.54
CA LEU A 47 -8.36 19.07 -8.87
C LEU A 47 -9.89 19.22 -8.98
N LEU A 48 -10.64 18.85 -7.94
CA LEU A 48 -12.09 19.05 -7.87
C LEU A 48 -12.45 20.54 -7.95
N PHE A 49 -11.79 21.40 -7.17
CA PHE A 49 -12.04 22.84 -7.21
C PHE A 49 -11.63 23.45 -8.56
N LEU A 50 -10.53 22.99 -9.17
CA LEU A 50 -10.07 23.47 -10.48
C LEU A 50 -11.07 23.09 -11.58
N THR A 51 -11.54 21.84 -11.60
CA THR A 51 -12.58 21.40 -12.55
C THR A 51 -13.89 22.19 -12.39
N LEU A 52 -14.32 22.47 -11.15
CA LEU A 52 -15.46 23.35 -10.89
C LEU A 52 -15.23 24.79 -11.36
N ALA A 53 -14.02 25.35 -11.14
CA ALA A 53 -13.68 26.68 -11.62
C ALA A 53 -13.74 26.77 -13.15
N VAL A 54 -13.16 25.78 -13.85
CA VAL A 54 -13.22 25.69 -15.31
C VAL A 54 -14.67 25.56 -15.79
N LEU A 55 -15.50 24.75 -15.11
CA LEU A 55 -16.93 24.63 -15.40
C LEU A 55 -17.64 25.98 -15.29
N VAL A 56 -17.45 26.71 -14.18
CA VAL A 56 -18.07 28.03 -13.96
C VAL A 56 -17.61 29.04 -15.00
N VAL A 57 -16.31 29.09 -15.31
CA VAL A 57 -15.77 29.98 -16.36
C VAL A 57 -16.38 29.66 -17.71
N THR A 58 -16.48 28.37 -18.05
CA THR A 58 -17.03 27.97 -19.35
C THR A 58 -18.52 28.32 -19.46
N ILE A 59 -19.28 28.14 -18.37
CA ILE A 59 -20.67 28.61 -18.28
C ILE A 59 -20.72 30.13 -18.42
N ALA A 60 -19.88 30.88 -17.70
CA ALA A 60 -19.86 32.34 -17.77
C ALA A 60 -19.59 32.84 -19.20
N ILE A 61 -18.65 32.21 -19.91
CA ILE A 61 -18.36 32.50 -21.33
C ILE A 61 -19.57 32.16 -22.20
N ALA A 62 -20.18 30.98 -22.03
CA ALA A 62 -21.37 30.59 -22.78
C ALA A 62 -22.54 31.55 -22.55
N VAL A 63 -22.73 32.04 -21.32
CA VAL A 63 -23.76 33.02 -20.99
C VAL A 63 -23.46 34.40 -21.57
N ALA A 64 -22.20 34.84 -21.53
CA ALA A 64 -21.80 36.16 -21.99
C ALA A 64 -21.79 36.29 -23.53
N VAL A 65 -21.48 35.20 -24.23
CA VAL A 65 -21.26 35.21 -25.70
C VAL A 65 -22.48 34.70 -26.48
N TRP A 66 -23.29 33.77 -25.94
CA TRP A 66 -24.34 33.13 -26.74
C TRP A 66 -25.72 33.84 -26.64
N PRO A 67 -26.35 34.17 -27.80
CA PRO A 67 -27.71 34.70 -27.83
C PRO A 67 -28.76 33.68 -27.37
N THR A 68 -29.90 34.19 -26.88
CA THR A 68 -30.85 33.54 -25.96
C THR A 68 -31.45 32.21 -26.43
N GLU A 69 -31.59 31.99 -27.73
CA GLU A 69 -32.30 30.82 -28.31
C GLU A 69 -31.54 29.49 -28.17
N GLN A 70 -30.20 29.49 -28.25
CA GLN A 70 -29.40 28.25 -28.27
C GLN A 70 -28.62 27.97 -26.97
N ARG A 71 -28.75 28.87 -26.00
CA ARG A 71 -27.96 28.87 -24.77
C ARG A 71 -28.15 27.60 -23.94
N TYR A 72 -29.37 27.07 -23.87
CA TYR A 72 -29.68 25.86 -23.10
C TYR A 72 -29.06 24.60 -23.69
N MET A 73 -28.96 24.51 -25.02
CA MET A 73 -28.36 23.35 -25.70
C MET A 73 -26.84 23.32 -25.54
N ALA A 74 -26.19 24.50 -25.62
CA ALA A 74 -24.77 24.65 -25.32
C ALA A 74 -24.45 24.30 -23.86
N LEU A 75 -25.26 24.79 -22.91
CA LEU A 75 -25.14 24.46 -21.48
C LEU A 75 -25.34 22.96 -21.22
N GLY A 76 -26.32 22.33 -21.86
CA GLY A 76 -26.59 20.90 -21.72
C GLY A 76 -25.45 20.03 -22.25
N CYS A 77 -24.91 20.35 -23.43
CA CYS A 77 -23.76 19.64 -24.01
C CYS A 77 -22.53 19.77 -23.11
N LEU A 78 -22.28 20.99 -22.63
CA LEU A 78 -21.17 21.29 -21.74
C LEU A 78 -21.30 20.56 -20.39
N ALA A 79 -22.51 20.55 -19.81
CA ALA A 79 -22.81 19.79 -18.60
C ALA A 79 -22.58 18.30 -18.82
N GLY A 80 -22.96 17.76 -19.99
CA GLY A 80 -22.71 16.36 -20.35
C GLY A 80 -21.21 16.02 -20.40
N VAL A 81 -20.39 16.86 -21.05
CA VAL A 81 -18.94 16.67 -21.12
C VAL A 81 -18.32 16.69 -19.71
N TYR A 82 -18.65 17.68 -18.89
CA TYR A 82 -18.14 17.76 -17.52
C TYR A 82 -18.62 16.62 -16.64
N ALA A 83 -19.86 16.16 -16.81
CA ALA A 83 -20.39 15.02 -16.08
C ALA A 83 -19.64 13.72 -16.45
N LEU A 84 -19.35 13.49 -17.73
CA LEU A 84 -18.58 12.32 -18.17
C LEU A 84 -17.16 12.32 -17.59
N ILE A 85 -16.49 13.47 -17.61
CA ILE A 85 -15.15 13.64 -17.01
C ILE A 85 -15.24 13.36 -15.50
N GLY A 86 -16.19 13.99 -14.81
CA GLY A 86 -16.40 13.82 -13.37
C GLY A 86 -16.64 12.37 -12.97
N VAL A 87 -17.52 11.66 -13.69
CA VAL A 87 -17.80 10.23 -13.45
C VAL A 87 -16.56 9.37 -13.70
N GLY A 88 -15.80 9.63 -14.77
CA GLY A 88 -14.55 8.92 -15.06
C GLY A 88 -13.50 9.08 -13.96
N LEU A 89 -13.31 10.31 -13.46
CA LEU A 89 -12.44 10.58 -12.32
C LEU A 89 -12.93 9.88 -11.05
N LEU A 90 -14.23 9.92 -10.77
CA LEU A 90 -14.82 9.30 -9.58
C LEU A 90 -14.65 7.77 -9.60
N MET A 91 -14.83 7.13 -10.76
CA MET A 91 -14.55 5.71 -10.94
C MET A 91 -13.07 5.38 -10.76
N THR A 92 -12.17 6.22 -11.26
CA THR A 92 -10.72 6.03 -11.11
C THR A 92 -10.30 6.14 -9.65
N VAL A 93 -10.75 7.18 -8.94
CA VAL A 93 -10.49 7.35 -7.51
C VAL A 93 -11.07 6.19 -6.70
N ARG A 94 -12.31 5.77 -7.00
CA ARG A 94 -12.92 4.60 -6.35
C ARG A 94 -12.10 3.33 -6.61
N ARG A 95 -11.56 3.14 -7.81
CA ARG A 95 -10.65 2.01 -8.11
C ARG A 95 -9.38 2.10 -7.28
N LEU A 96 -8.69 3.25 -7.27
CA LEU A 96 -7.46 3.44 -6.49
C LEU A 96 -7.69 3.26 -4.97
N LEU A 97 -8.83 3.70 -4.43
CA LEU A 97 -9.11 3.59 -2.99
C LEU A 97 -9.62 2.20 -2.57
N VAL A 98 -10.33 1.49 -3.45
CA VAL A 98 -11.00 0.22 -3.11
C VAL A 98 -10.24 -1.01 -3.63
N HIS A 99 -9.52 -0.90 -4.74
CA HIS A 99 -8.89 -2.03 -5.45
C HIS A 99 -7.37 -2.08 -5.37
N ASP A 100 -6.68 -1.08 -4.82
CA ASP A 100 -5.26 -1.21 -4.47
C ASP A 100 -5.15 -1.69 -3.02
N PRO A 101 -5.08 -3.01 -2.75
CA PRO A 101 -4.57 -3.50 -1.47
C PRO A 101 -3.15 -2.96 -1.32
N SER A 102 -2.76 -2.61 -0.09
CA SER A 102 -1.55 -1.83 0.19
C SER A 102 -0.37 -2.24 -0.69
N PRO A 103 0.40 -1.29 -1.28
CA PRO A 103 1.45 -1.57 -2.27
C PRO A 103 2.57 -2.50 -1.76
N PHE A 104 2.59 -2.80 -0.45
CA PHE A 104 3.54 -3.69 0.21
C PHE A 104 2.94 -5.00 0.71
N ALA A 105 1.66 -5.28 0.42
CA ALA A 105 1.00 -6.52 0.84
C ALA A 105 1.74 -7.75 0.29
N ALA A 106 2.09 -7.72 -1.00
CA ALA A 106 2.85 -8.80 -1.64
C ALA A 106 4.26 -8.96 -1.05
N THR A 107 4.93 -7.85 -0.72
CA THR A 107 6.28 -7.88 -0.13
C THR A 107 6.26 -8.37 1.32
N LEU A 108 5.24 -7.99 2.09
CA LEU A 108 5.05 -8.46 3.47
C LEU A 108 4.70 -9.95 3.52
N ASP A 109 3.88 -10.43 2.59
CA ASP A 109 3.53 -11.84 2.49
C ASP A 109 4.76 -12.70 2.15
N ALA A 110 5.58 -12.24 1.18
CA ALA A 110 6.86 -12.88 0.86
C ALA A 110 7.83 -12.93 2.06
N LEU A 111 7.97 -11.82 2.79
CA LEU A 111 8.80 -11.75 4.00
C LEU A 111 8.30 -12.68 5.11
N GLN A 112 6.98 -12.81 5.28
CA GLN A 112 6.40 -13.70 6.27
C GLN A 112 6.67 -15.18 5.92
N GLN A 113 6.65 -15.50 4.62
CA GLN A 113 7.02 -16.81 4.10
C GLN A 113 8.50 -17.14 4.35
N ASP A 114 9.40 -16.18 4.15
CA ASP A 114 10.83 -16.34 4.42
C ASP A 114 11.11 -16.58 5.91
N VAL A 115 10.43 -15.87 6.81
CA VAL A 115 10.53 -16.10 8.26
C VAL A 115 10.04 -17.50 8.64
N ALA A 116 8.91 -17.94 8.08
CA ALA A 116 8.39 -19.28 8.33
C ALA A 116 9.35 -20.39 7.83
N MET A 117 10.07 -20.14 6.73
CA MET A 117 11.07 -21.07 6.22
C MET A 117 12.31 -21.13 7.13
N LEU A 118 12.78 -19.98 7.61
CA LEU A 118 13.88 -19.88 8.58
C LEU A 118 13.57 -20.56 9.91
N GLU A 119 12.32 -20.44 10.40
CA GLU A 119 11.89 -21.11 11.62
C GLU A 119 11.88 -22.64 11.47
N ARG A 120 11.45 -23.17 10.32
CA ARG A 120 11.50 -24.61 10.03
C ARG A 120 12.93 -25.15 10.00
N VAL A 121 13.85 -24.43 9.35
CA VAL A 121 15.27 -24.82 9.31
C VAL A 121 15.88 -24.84 10.72
N ARG A 122 15.44 -23.95 11.61
CA ARG A 122 15.89 -23.96 13.02
C ARG A 122 15.36 -25.17 13.79
N VAL A 123 14.11 -25.57 13.58
CA VAL A 123 13.49 -26.73 14.25
C VAL A 123 14.14 -28.06 13.83
N ASP A 124 14.43 -28.24 12.54
CA ASP A 124 15.15 -29.44 12.05
C ASP A 124 16.57 -29.55 12.65
N ASP A 125 17.21 -28.42 12.93
CA ASP A 125 18.55 -28.36 13.53
C ASP A 125 18.57 -28.72 15.04
N ASP A 126 17.45 -28.49 15.74
CA ASP A 126 17.23 -28.85 17.15
C ASP A 126 16.86 -30.34 17.30
N ASP A 127 16.11 -30.92 16.36
CA ASP A 127 15.74 -32.35 16.37
C ASP A 127 16.93 -33.28 16.06
N TYR A 128 17.96 -32.78 15.35
CA TYR A 128 19.20 -33.52 15.09
C TYR A 128 20.10 -33.64 16.33
N ASP A 129 19.90 -32.81 17.36
CA ASP A 129 20.71 -32.82 18.60
C ASP A 129 20.06 -33.67 19.72
N ALA A 130 18.96 -34.38 19.46
CA ALA A 130 18.41 -35.38 20.38
C ALA A 130 19.27 -36.66 20.35
N PRO A 131 20.12 -36.93 21.36
CA PRO A 131 20.91 -38.14 21.39
C PRO A 131 19.95 -39.29 21.74
N GLY A 132 19.68 -40.14 20.77
CA GLY A 132 19.19 -41.49 21.01
C GLY A 132 20.24 -42.31 21.77
N HIS A 133 20.44 -42.00 23.05
CA HIS A 133 21.07 -42.91 24.01
C HIS A 133 19.98 -43.56 24.86
N ASP A 134 19.12 -44.32 24.19
CA ASP A 134 18.27 -45.30 24.84
C ASP A 134 18.27 -46.59 24.02
N ARG A 135 19.43 -47.24 23.88
CA ARG A 135 19.63 -48.66 23.53
C ARG A 135 21.04 -49.13 23.90
N ALA A 136 21.29 -49.30 25.19
CA ALA A 136 22.22 -50.32 25.70
C ALA A 136 22.06 -50.45 27.23
N GLN A 137 20.81 -50.53 27.68
CA GLN A 137 20.47 -51.49 28.71
C GLN A 137 20.50 -52.87 28.00
N GLU A 138 20.96 -53.91 28.69
CA GLU A 138 21.11 -55.32 28.24
C GLU A 138 22.44 -55.71 27.57
N ARG A 139 23.49 -55.91 28.38
CA ARG A 139 23.99 -57.26 28.74
C ARG A 139 25.19 -57.21 29.68
#